data_AF-A0AA39XC17-F1
#
_entry.id   AF-A0AA39XC17-F1
#
_cell.length_a   1.000
_cell.length_b   1.000
_cell.length_c   1.000
_cell.angle_alpha   90.00
_cell.angle_beta   90.00
_cell.angle_gamma   90.00
#
_symmetry.space_group_name_H-M   'P 1'
#
loop_
_entity.id
_entity.type
_entity.pdbx_description
1 polymer ?
#
loop_
_entity_poly.entity_id
_entity_poly.type
_entity_poly.pdbx_seq_one_letter_code
_entity_poly.pdbx_strand_id
1 'polypeptide(L)'
;MPDTTESPPASPALDGIELDDDVDVFDVGMFTSGAVAGGFHTKNNPKDPYQRSQVVQRSGAIDVRCTVVDIIHGAMSDDSEFWATLMVLQFRFDPQKKSRRVSAATLSLQFDPLDPDDEVPEVEAVSFDGHYSLVPSKQTEHVTKGLTGSAGVSYVAETKLEPKWEKTVERETTDATTVSGGKYVVNNVEPNRVAKWTLLENKTLKTGIPSSLRVAVLVKRRDEKNFTCMPKIEVKADKWTRMETCFSRVEPDDAVILQPTPDRKPTNKLMVYNVEELGSLDLQKLSDVTFTTMITDGIKSHQQQT
;
A
#
# COMPACT_ATOMS: atom_id res chain seq x y z
N MET A 1 29.84 57.35 -53.18
CA MET A 1 29.97 55.95 -53.62
C MET A 1 30.79 55.23 -52.55
N PRO A 2 30.40 54.03 -52.12
CA PRO A 2 29.72 53.65 -50.86
C PRO A 2 30.70 53.36 -49.69
N ASP A 3 30.34 53.53 -48.41
CA ASP A 3 29.51 52.69 -47.50
C ASP A 3 30.16 51.35 -47.07
N THR A 4 30.59 51.23 -45.80
CA THR A 4 30.02 50.26 -44.83
C THR A 4 30.52 50.49 -43.39
N THR A 5 29.54 50.37 -42.47
CA THR A 5 29.46 50.18 -40.99
C THR A 5 30.67 49.57 -40.24
N GLU A 6 30.94 49.87 -38.96
CA GLU A 6 30.23 49.33 -37.77
C GLU A 6 30.62 50.02 -36.42
N SER A 7 29.78 49.84 -35.39
CA SER A 7 29.60 50.53 -34.10
C SER A 7 30.72 50.45 -33.03
N PRO A 8 30.73 51.35 -32.00
CA PRO A 8 31.74 51.39 -30.92
C PRO A 8 31.42 50.47 -29.72
N PRO A 9 32.43 50.12 -28.88
CA PRO A 9 32.30 49.12 -27.82
C PRO A 9 31.72 49.66 -26.51
N ALA A 10 31.03 48.77 -25.79
CA ALA A 10 30.49 48.96 -24.46
C ALA A 10 31.53 48.75 -23.34
N SER A 11 31.34 49.44 -22.22
CA SER A 11 31.91 49.17 -20.89
C SER A 11 30.93 49.76 -19.86
N PRO A 12 31.10 49.51 -18.55
CA PRO A 12 30.96 48.25 -17.84
C PRO A 12 29.89 48.38 -16.71
N ALA A 13 29.29 47.27 -16.29
CA ALA A 13 28.48 47.21 -15.06
C ALA A 13 28.30 45.75 -14.65
N LEU A 14 28.11 45.35 -13.41
CA LEU A 14 28.25 45.92 -12.06
C LEU A 14 28.04 44.68 -11.15
N ASP A 15 28.66 44.72 -9.97
CA ASP A 15 28.39 43.98 -8.73
C ASP A 15 27.60 42.66 -8.74
N GLY A 16 28.21 41.70 -8.04
CA GLY A 16 27.59 40.45 -7.65
C GLY A 16 26.35 40.65 -6.77
N ILE A 17 25.32 39.87 -7.09
CA ILE A 17 24.23 39.54 -6.20
C ILE A 17 24.31 38.04 -6.04
N GLU A 18 24.76 37.58 -4.86
CA GLU A 18 24.49 36.23 -4.40
C GLU A 18 22.98 36.12 -4.22
N LEU A 19 22.32 35.37 -5.10
CA LEU A 19 20.93 35.00 -4.92
C LEU A 19 20.90 33.72 -4.08
N ASP A 20 20.38 33.86 -2.87
CA ASP A 20 19.84 32.75 -2.07
C ASP A 20 18.89 31.94 -2.96
N ASP A 21 19.34 30.77 -3.44
CA ASP A 21 18.47 29.76 -4.03
C ASP A 21 17.77 28.98 -2.91
N ASP A 22 17.02 29.67 -2.05
CA ASP A 22 15.93 29.07 -1.28
C ASP A 22 14.73 28.93 -2.23
N VAL A 23 14.91 28.08 -3.24
CA VAL A 23 13.82 27.72 -4.15
C VAL A 23 12.98 26.70 -3.42
N ASP A 24 11.90 27.16 -2.79
CA ASP A 24 10.76 26.31 -2.49
C ASP A 24 10.30 25.67 -3.81
N VAL A 25 10.82 24.47 -4.09
CA VAL A 25 10.33 23.62 -5.16
C VAL A 25 8.96 23.13 -4.72
N PHE A 26 7.95 23.97 -4.91
CA PHE A 26 6.57 23.55 -4.97
C PHE A 26 6.43 22.68 -6.21
N ASP A 27 6.56 21.37 -5.98
CA ASP A 27 6.09 20.36 -6.90
C ASP A 27 4.57 20.50 -7.01
N VAL A 28 4.15 21.45 -7.85
CA VAL A 28 2.85 21.40 -8.52
C VAL A 28 2.77 20.00 -9.04
N GLY A 29 1.95 19.16 -8.40
CA GLY A 29 1.69 17.83 -8.90
C GLY A 29 1.31 17.99 -10.36
N MET A 30 2.23 17.59 -11.26
CA MET A 30 1.91 17.40 -12.65
C MET A 30 0.89 16.25 -12.68
N PHE A 31 -0.37 16.59 -12.42
CA PHE A 31 -1.42 16.06 -13.26
C PHE A 31 -0.98 16.45 -14.65
N THR A 32 -0.67 15.47 -15.50
CA THR A 32 -0.64 15.71 -16.93
C THR A 32 -2.06 16.14 -17.31
N SER A 33 -2.29 17.45 -17.20
CA SER A 33 -3.40 18.17 -17.77
C SER A 33 -3.31 17.91 -19.27
N GLY A 34 -3.99 16.86 -19.72
CA GLY A 34 -3.88 16.34 -21.09
C GLY A 34 -4.24 14.87 -21.26
N ALA A 35 -4.33 14.07 -20.19
CA ALA A 35 -4.93 12.74 -20.28
C ALA A 35 -6.41 12.83 -19.88
N VAL A 36 -7.28 12.56 -20.86
CA VAL A 36 -8.72 12.37 -20.73
C VAL A 36 -9.07 11.68 -19.41
N ALA A 37 -10.13 12.13 -18.74
CA ALA A 37 -10.65 11.62 -17.48
C ALA A 37 -11.14 10.15 -17.54
N GLY A 38 -10.30 9.19 -17.96
CA GLY A 38 -10.72 7.80 -18.22
C GLY A 38 -9.60 6.77 -18.34
N GLY A 39 -8.47 6.91 -17.63
CA GLY A 39 -7.26 6.10 -17.86
C GLY A 39 -6.75 5.21 -16.71
N PHE A 40 -7.38 5.19 -15.54
CA PHE A 40 -6.82 4.53 -14.34
C PHE A 40 -7.63 3.33 -13.83
N HIS A 41 -8.61 2.87 -14.61
CA HIS A 41 -9.48 1.72 -14.27
C HIS A 41 -9.01 0.50 -15.02
N THR A 42 -8.84 -0.60 -14.30
CA THR A 42 -8.54 -1.89 -14.89
C THR A 42 -9.84 -2.48 -15.40
N LYS A 43 -9.96 -2.58 -16.73
CA LYS A 43 -11.14 -3.13 -17.41
C LYS A 43 -10.94 -4.59 -17.76
N ASN A 44 -12.03 -5.35 -17.77
CA ASN A 44 -12.02 -6.71 -18.29
C ASN A 44 -11.78 -6.70 -19.80
N ASN A 45 -10.98 -7.65 -20.30
CA ASN A 45 -10.82 -7.82 -21.74
C ASN A 45 -12.14 -8.35 -22.30
N PRO A 46 -12.82 -7.67 -23.25
CA PRO A 46 -14.10 -8.12 -23.77
C PRO A 46 -14.07 -9.50 -24.42
N LYS A 47 -12.90 -9.96 -24.88
CA LYS A 47 -12.72 -11.30 -25.48
C LYS A 47 -12.41 -12.39 -24.47
N ASP A 48 -11.91 -12.02 -23.30
CA ASP A 48 -11.55 -12.93 -22.21
C ASP A 48 -11.67 -12.19 -20.86
N PRO A 49 -12.91 -12.00 -20.37
CA PRO A 49 -13.16 -11.15 -19.21
C PRO A 49 -12.83 -11.83 -17.87
N TYR A 50 -12.44 -13.10 -17.90
CA TYR A 50 -12.39 -13.97 -16.73
C TYR A 50 -10.99 -14.05 -16.12
N GLN A 51 -10.90 -14.01 -14.79
CA GLN A 51 -9.70 -14.26 -13.97
C GLN A 51 -8.46 -13.52 -14.47
N ARG A 52 -8.62 -12.22 -14.77
CA ARG A 52 -7.50 -11.38 -15.18
C ARG A 52 -6.38 -11.39 -14.13
N SER A 53 -5.14 -11.41 -14.60
CA SER A 53 -3.97 -11.43 -13.72
C SER A 53 -3.69 -10.07 -13.06
N GLN A 54 -3.88 -8.98 -13.80
CA GLN A 54 -3.78 -7.61 -13.27
C GLN A 54 -5.14 -7.19 -12.72
N VAL A 55 -5.23 -7.03 -11.40
CA VAL A 55 -6.49 -6.73 -10.70
C VAL A 55 -6.67 -5.22 -10.56
N VAL A 56 -5.62 -4.54 -10.08
CA VAL A 56 -5.55 -3.09 -9.96
C VAL A 56 -4.15 -2.64 -10.37
N GLN A 57 -4.07 -1.61 -11.21
CA GLN A 57 -2.83 -0.88 -11.45
C GLN A 57 -3.12 0.62 -11.43
N ARG A 58 -2.53 1.32 -10.45
CA ARG A 58 -2.68 2.76 -10.29
C ARG A 58 -1.29 3.37 -10.17
N SER A 59 -1.02 4.35 -11.02
CA SER A 59 0.25 5.10 -10.98
C SER A 59 0.01 6.51 -10.49
N GLY A 60 0.98 7.05 -9.77
CA GLY A 60 0.90 8.38 -9.18
C GLY A 60 2.08 8.69 -8.27
N ALA A 61 1.84 9.41 -7.16
CA ALA A 61 2.88 9.66 -6.17
C ALA A 61 3.38 8.36 -5.49
N ILE A 62 2.47 7.39 -5.39
CA ILE A 62 2.74 6.02 -4.95
C ILE A 62 2.09 5.12 -6.00
N ASP A 63 2.89 4.26 -6.61
CA ASP A 63 2.38 3.25 -7.53
C ASP A 63 1.83 2.09 -6.72
N VAL A 64 0.59 1.69 -7.00
CA VAL A 64 -0.11 0.63 -6.30
C VAL A 64 -0.51 -0.42 -7.32
N ARG A 65 -0.09 -1.66 -7.08
CA ARG A 65 -0.40 -2.81 -7.93
C ARG A 65 -0.99 -3.93 -7.13
N CYS A 66 -2.05 -4.54 -7.65
CA CYS A 66 -2.62 -5.79 -7.16
C CYS A 66 -2.65 -6.79 -8.32
N THR A 67 -2.00 -7.93 -8.12
CA THR A 67 -1.92 -9.00 -9.13
C THR A 67 -2.37 -10.32 -8.55
N VAL A 68 -3.13 -11.08 -9.32
CA VAL A 68 -3.41 -12.49 -9.02
C VAL A 68 -2.13 -13.29 -9.20
N VAL A 69 -1.72 -13.96 -8.12
CA VAL A 69 -0.67 -14.97 -8.15
C VAL A 69 -1.30 -16.29 -8.57
N ASP A 70 -2.23 -16.81 -7.76
CA ASP A 70 -2.95 -18.05 -8.01
C ASP A 70 -4.47 -17.87 -7.86
N ILE A 71 -5.22 -18.53 -8.73
CA ILE A 71 -6.64 -18.86 -8.59
C ILE A 71 -6.78 -20.36 -8.80
N ILE A 72 -7.43 -21.03 -7.84
CA ILE A 72 -7.69 -22.47 -7.83
C ILE A 72 -9.17 -22.67 -7.51
N HIS A 73 -9.88 -23.36 -8.39
CA HIS A 73 -11.25 -23.81 -8.15
C HIS A 73 -11.22 -25.29 -7.80
N GLY A 74 -12.07 -25.69 -6.85
CA GLY A 74 -12.08 -27.05 -6.33
C GLY A 74 -13.22 -27.26 -5.35
N ALA A 75 -13.12 -28.30 -4.52
CA ALA A 75 -14.04 -28.60 -3.44
C ALA A 75 -13.47 -28.15 -2.08
N MET A 76 -14.37 -27.95 -1.11
CA MET A 76 -13.95 -27.70 0.28
C MET A 76 -13.27 -28.94 0.88
N SER A 77 -13.81 -30.12 0.61
CA SER A 77 -13.27 -31.43 0.96
C SER A 77 -13.89 -32.49 0.04
N ASP A 78 -13.29 -33.67 -0.07
CA ASP A 78 -13.75 -34.76 -0.96
C ASP A 78 -15.22 -35.15 -0.71
N ASP A 79 -15.68 -35.08 0.54
CA ASP A 79 -17.04 -35.43 0.98
C ASP A 79 -18.00 -34.23 1.10
N SER A 80 -17.57 -33.02 0.70
CA SER A 80 -18.36 -31.80 0.90
C SER A 80 -19.19 -31.45 -0.33
N GLU A 81 -20.46 -31.09 -0.10
CA GLU A 81 -21.34 -30.50 -1.13
C GLU A 81 -20.95 -29.05 -1.49
N PHE A 82 -20.06 -28.44 -0.72
CA PHE A 82 -19.55 -27.09 -0.98
C PHE A 82 -18.31 -27.09 -1.85
N TRP A 83 -18.33 -26.20 -2.82
CA TRP A 83 -17.19 -25.85 -3.65
C TRP A 83 -16.33 -24.78 -2.98
N ALA A 84 -15.08 -24.69 -3.42
CA ALA A 84 -14.11 -23.74 -2.95
C ALA A 84 -13.44 -23.00 -4.10
N THR A 85 -13.03 -21.76 -3.84
CA THR A 85 -12.11 -21.01 -4.68
C THR A 85 -11.02 -20.43 -3.78
N LEU A 86 -9.78 -20.85 -3.98
CA LEU A 86 -8.61 -20.20 -3.40
C LEU A 86 -8.15 -19.08 -4.34
N MET A 87 -7.92 -17.90 -3.79
CA MET A 87 -7.29 -16.80 -4.51
C MET A 87 -6.11 -16.25 -3.71
N VAL A 88 -4.95 -16.14 -4.36
CA VAL A 88 -3.72 -15.57 -3.80
C VAL A 88 -3.38 -14.31 -4.59
N LEU A 89 -3.23 -13.19 -3.88
CA LEU A 89 -2.95 -11.89 -4.49
C LEU A 89 -1.69 -11.28 -3.92
N GLN A 90 -0.94 -10.61 -4.80
CA GLN A 90 0.21 -9.82 -4.44
C GLN A 90 -0.14 -8.34 -4.56
N PHE A 91 -0.06 -7.63 -3.44
CA PHE A 91 -0.10 -6.18 -3.39
C PHE A 91 1.32 -5.64 -3.36
N ARG A 92 1.57 -4.57 -4.12
CA ARG A 92 2.82 -3.80 -4.11
C ARG A 92 2.53 -2.32 -3.96
N PHE A 93 3.36 -1.67 -3.15
CA PHE A 93 3.34 -0.24 -2.89
C PHE A 93 4.73 0.30 -3.22
N ASP A 94 4.82 1.05 -4.30
CA ASP A 94 6.07 1.56 -4.86
C ASP A 94 6.06 3.10 -4.82
N PRO A 95 6.51 3.74 -3.73
CA PRO A 95 6.65 5.19 -3.65
C PRO A 95 7.57 5.72 -4.75
N GLN A 96 7.10 6.66 -5.56
CA GLN A 96 7.90 7.23 -6.66
C GLN A 96 8.84 8.36 -6.21
N LYS A 97 8.64 8.90 -5.00
CA LYS A 97 9.47 9.96 -4.41
C LYS A 97 9.87 9.57 -2.99
N LYS A 98 11.12 9.86 -2.60
CA LYS A 98 11.69 9.55 -1.27
C LYS A 98 10.86 10.10 -0.10
N SER A 99 10.12 11.19 -0.30
CA SER A 99 9.28 11.82 0.72
C SER A 99 7.88 11.20 0.88
N ARG A 100 7.49 10.23 0.04
CA ARG A 100 6.11 9.70 -0.02
C ARG A 100 5.97 8.32 0.61
N ARG A 101 6.41 8.20 1.86
CA ARG A 101 6.23 7.01 2.68
C ARG A 101 4.75 6.70 2.89
N VAL A 102 4.37 5.44 2.70
CA VAL A 102 3.03 4.94 3.01
C VAL A 102 2.94 4.59 4.49
N SER A 103 2.09 5.29 5.23
CA SER A 103 1.89 5.09 6.67
C SER A 103 0.81 4.06 6.99
N ALA A 104 -0.16 3.87 6.09
CA ALA A 104 -1.20 2.86 6.24
C ALA A 104 -1.75 2.43 4.88
N ALA A 105 -2.23 1.19 4.80
CA ALA A 105 -3.04 0.73 3.69
C ALA A 105 -4.18 -0.18 4.17
N THR A 106 -5.34 -0.05 3.54
CA THR A 106 -6.50 -0.93 3.72
C THR A 106 -6.78 -1.62 2.40
N LEU A 107 -6.85 -2.94 2.43
CA LEU A 107 -7.09 -3.80 1.28
C LEU A 107 -8.39 -4.56 1.54
N SER A 108 -9.34 -4.50 0.63
CA SER A 108 -10.59 -5.26 0.73
C SER A 108 -10.89 -5.96 -0.58
N LEU A 109 -11.41 -7.18 -0.49
CA LEU A 109 -11.94 -7.97 -1.60
C LEU A 109 -13.37 -8.34 -1.23
N GLN A 110 -14.34 -7.83 -1.98
CA GLN A 110 -15.74 -8.19 -1.80
C GLN A 110 -16.13 -9.24 -2.84
N PHE A 111 -16.78 -10.29 -2.39
CA PHE A 111 -17.24 -11.40 -3.22
C PHE A 111 -18.76 -11.39 -3.32
N ASP A 112 -19.25 -11.33 -4.54
CA ASP A 112 -20.67 -11.23 -4.84
C ASP A 112 -21.03 -12.18 -5.98
N PRO A 113 -22.25 -12.72 -6.03
CA PRO A 113 -22.71 -13.46 -7.18
C PRO A 113 -22.67 -12.57 -8.44
N LEU A 114 -22.49 -13.17 -9.61
CA LEU A 114 -22.52 -12.41 -10.87
C LEU A 114 -23.94 -11.92 -11.17
N ASP A 115 -24.94 -12.80 -10.99
CA ASP A 115 -26.36 -12.48 -11.07
C ASP A 115 -26.97 -12.38 -9.66
N PRO A 116 -27.81 -11.36 -9.36
CA PRO A 116 -28.34 -11.16 -8.01
C PRO A 116 -29.19 -12.31 -7.44
N ASP A 117 -29.72 -13.16 -8.33
CA ASP A 117 -30.55 -14.32 -7.98
C ASP A 117 -29.72 -15.59 -7.69
N ASP A 118 -28.40 -15.53 -7.88
CA ASP A 118 -27.49 -16.66 -7.62
C ASP A 118 -27.10 -16.76 -6.14
N GLU A 119 -26.55 -17.91 -5.77
CA GLU A 119 -26.08 -18.19 -4.43
C GLU A 119 -24.90 -17.28 -4.05
N VAL A 120 -24.96 -16.73 -2.84
CA VAL A 120 -23.96 -15.78 -2.37
C VAL A 120 -22.68 -16.52 -1.95
N PRO A 121 -21.50 -16.16 -2.50
CA PRO A 121 -20.23 -16.74 -2.07
C PRO A 121 -19.86 -16.27 -0.66
N GLU A 122 -19.24 -17.17 0.11
CA GLU A 122 -18.81 -16.93 1.49
C GLU A 122 -17.28 -16.87 1.58
N VAL A 123 -16.74 -15.84 2.23
CA VAL A 123 -15.34 -15.78 2.65
C VAL A 123 -15.17 -16.67 3.87
N GLU A 124 -14.68 -17.88 3.64
CA GLU A 124 -14.47 -18.89 4.68
C GLU A 124 -13.24 -18.55 5.52
N ALA A 125 -12.11 -18.26 4.87
CA ALA A 125 -10.84 -18.01 5.54
C ALA A 125 -9.97 -16.97 4.80
N VAL A 126 -9.10 -16.31 5.57
CA VAL A 126 -8.12 -15.32 5.06
C VAL A 126 -6.75 -15.58 5.69
N SER A 127 -5.66 -15.33 4.96
CA SER A 127 -4.32 -15.22 5.55
C SER A 127 -4.25 -14.01 6.48
N PHE A 128 -3.33 -13.98 7.45
CA PHE A 128 -3.25 -12.93 8.46
C PHE A 128 -4.57 -12.70 9.22
N ASP A 129 -5.39 -13.74 9.43
CA ASP A 129 -6.59 -13.62 10.26
C ASP A 129 -6.20 -13.29 11.71
N GLY A 130 -6.68 -12.15 12.23
CA GLY A 130 -6.27 -11.59 13.50
C GLY A 130 -5.28 -10.43 13.37
N HIS A 131 -4.39 -10.26 14.35
CA HIS A 131 -3.47 -9.12 14.47
C HIS A 131 -2.01 -9.58 14.59
N TYR A 132 -1.16 -9.16 13.65
CA TYR A 132 0.24 -9.58 13.53
C TYR A 132 1.17 -8.38 13.66
N SER A 133 2.24 -8.54 14.45
CA SER A 133 3.35 -7.59 14.51
C SER A 133 4.51 -8.12 13.67
N LEU A 134 4.96 -7.33 12.68
CA LEU A 134 5.97 -7.77 11.71
C LEU A 134 7.41 -7.47 12.15
N VAL A 135 7.62 -6.32 12.79
CA VAL A 135 8.93 -5.88 13.29
C VAL A 135 8.70 -5.11 14.60
N PRO A 136 8.82 -5.76 15.76
CA PRO A 136 8.78 -5.06 17.04
C PRO A 136 10.07 -4.26 17.21
N SER A 137 9.96 -2.95 17.44
CA SER A 137 11.09 -2.12 17.83
C SER A 137 11.04 -1.83 19.33
N LYS A 138 12.15 -2.01 20.02
CA LYS A 138 12.36 -1.44 21.36
C LYS A 138 13.11 -0.13 21.19
N GLN A 139 12.51 0.99 21.58
CA GLN A 139 13.19 2.27 21.59
C GLN A 139 13.10 2.91 22.98
N THR A 140 14.27 3.29 23.50
CA THR A 140 14.41 4.13 24.69
C THR A 140 14.26 5.58 24.26
N GLU A 141 13.13 6.21 24.60
CA GLU A 141 12.91 7.64 24.39
C GLU A 141 13.33 8.42 25.65
N HIS A 142 14.18 9.43 25.47
CA HIS A 142 14.45 10.44 26.49
C HIS A 142 13.53 11.64 26.25
N VAL A 143 12.42 11.72 26.99
CA VAL A 143 11.52 12.86 26.89
C VAL A 143 11.93 13.89 27.94
N THR A 144 12.49 15.01 27.50
CA THR A 144 12.78 16.16 28.37
C THR A 144 11.58 17.11 28.38
N LYS A 145 10.80 17.12 29.46
CA LYS A 145 9.78 18.15 29.70
C LYS A 145 10.38 19.25 30.56
N GLY A 146 10.52 20.46 29.99
CA GLY A 146 10.88 21.67 30.74
C GLY A 146 9.62 22.46 31.14
N LEU A 147 9.48 22.78 32.42
CA LEU A 147 8.43 23.67 32.94
C LEU A 147 9.07 25.03 33.26
N THR A 148 8.73 26.09 32.52
CA THR A 148 9.14 27.47 32.86
C THR A 148 8.11 28.06 33.82
N GLY A 149 8.46 28.15 35.10
CA GLY A 149 7.65 28.81 36.12
C GLY A 149 8.07 30.25 36.33
N SER A 150 7.26 31.23 35.92
CA SER A 150 7.42 32.64 36.33
C SER A 150 6.65 32.88 37.63
N ALA A 151 7.26 32.56 38.77
CA ALA A 151 6.73 32.99 40.06
C ALA A 151 7.14 34.45 40.30
N GLY A 152 6.18 35.38 40.14
CA GLY A 152 6.37 36.78 40.51
C GLY A 152 6.41 36.94 42.02
N VAL A 153 7.60 37.22 42.58
CA VAL A 153 7.76 37.86 43.90
C VAL A 153 8.99 38.76 43.84
N SER A 154 8.76 40.06 43.98
CA SER A 154 9.81 41.07 44.17
C SER A 154 10.49 40.87 45.52
N TYR A 155 11.80 40.64 45.55
CA TYR A 155 12.78 41.33 46.42
C TYR A 155 14.23 40.89 46.08
N VAL A 156 15.04 41.92 45.81
CA VAL A 156 16.51 42.07 45.75
C VAL A 156 17.38 40.87 46.19
N ALA A 157 18.16 40.32 45.25
CA ALA A 157 19.62 40.11 45.33
C ALA A 157 20.12 39.42 44.03
N GLU A 158 21.30 39.83 43.58
CA GLU A 158 21.95 39.40 42.34
C GLU A 158 22.18 37.88 42.28
N THR A 159 21.45 37.19 41.39
CA THR A 159 21.90 36.01 40.64
C THR A 159 20.73 35.54 39.76
N LYS A 160 20.78 35.86 38.46
CA LYS A 160 19.86 35.31 37.45
C LYS A 160 20.21 33.84 37.20
N LEU A 161 19.66 32.95 38.02
CA LEU A 161 19.57 31.53 37.70
C LEU A 161 18.10 31.16 37.73
N GLU A 162 17.47 31.14 36.55
CA GLU A 162 16.14 30.55 36.39
C GLU A 162 16.27 29.04 36.64
N PRO A 163 15.60 28.47 37.66
CA PRO A 163 15.66 27.04 37.90
C PRO A 163 14.87 26.32 36.81
N LYS A 164 15.57 25.90 35.75
CA LYS A 164 15.02 25.01 34.73
C LYS A 164 14.92 23.61 35.32
N TRP A 165 13.72 23.23 35.75
CA TRP A 165 13.45 21.85 36.13
C TRP A 165 13.31 21.01 34.85
N GLU A 166 14.33 20.21 34.56
CA GLU A 166 14.32 19.22 33.49
C GLU A 166 13.99 17.85 34.10
N LYS A 167 12.82 17.30 33.76
CA LYS A 167 12.51 15.89 34.05
C LYS A 167 12.78 15.08 32.80
N THR A 168 13.86 14.30 32.81
CA THR A 168 14.15 13.28 31.80
C THR A 168 13.35 12.03 32.16
N VAL A 169 12.34 11.70 31.36
CA VAL A 169 11.62 10.43 31.47
C VAL A 169 12.20 9.47 30.45
N GLU A 170 12.78 8.37 30.92
CA GLU A 170 13.15 7.24 30.08
C GLU A 170 11.89 6.40 29.83
N ARG A 171 11.42 6.37 28.59
CA ARG A 171 10.24 5.62 28.18
C ARG A 171 10.64 4.56 27.16
N GLU A 172 10.42 3.29 27.49
CA GLU A 172 10.50 2.21 26.51
C GLU A 172 9.17 2.18 25.74
N THR A 173 9.16 2.68 24.50
CA THR A 173 7.98 2.59 23.62
C THR A 173 8.15 1.35 22.74
N THR A 174 7.19 0.42 22.82
CA THR A 174 7.15 -0.78 21.96
C THR A 174 6.13 -0.53 20.86
N ASP A 175 6.56 0.03 19.74
CA ASP A 175 5.76 0.12 18.52
C ASP A 175 6.23 -0.91 17.50
N ALA A 176 5.32 -1.34 16.64
CA ALA A 176 5.58 -2.28 15.56
C ALA A 176 4.80 -1.89 14.30
N THR A 177 5.31 -2.27 13.13
CA THR A 177 4.48 -2.33 11.94
C THR A 177 3.53 -3.52 12.06
N THR A 178 2.23 -3.31 11.86
CA THR A 178 1.21 -4.34 12.07
C THR A 178 0.43 -4.66 10.80
N VAL A 179 0.02 -5.92 10.66
CA VAL A 179 -0.95 -6.37 9.66
C VAL A 179 -2.11 -7.01 10.40
N SER A 180 -3.34 -6.59 10.09
CA SER A 180 -4.55 -7.21 10.64
C SER A 180 -5.46 -7.65 9.52
N GLY A 181 -5.87 -8.92 9.52
CA GLY A 181 -6.80 -9.49 8.56
C GLY A 181 -8.10 -9.92 9.22
N GLY A 182 -9.16 -10.02 8.43
CA GLY A 182 -10.44 -10.55 8.89
C GLY A 182 -11.47 -10.65 7.76
N LYS A 183 -12.61 -11.23 8.12
CA LYS A 183 -13.76 -11.45 7.25
C LYS A 183 -14.98 -10.68 7.77
N TYR A 184 -15.77 -10.12 6.87
CA TYR A 184 -16.87 -9.22 7.20
C TYR A 184 -18.11 -9.50 6.37
N VAL A 185 -19.26 -9.30 7.00
CA VAL A 185 -20.59 -9.27 6.36
C VAL A 185 -20.82 -7.96 5.59
N VAL A 186 -21.64 -8.02 4.55
CA VAL A 186 -22.11 -6.83 3.83
C VAL A 186 -23.50 -6.46 4.35
N ASN A 187 -23.73 -5.18 4.63
CA ASN A 187 -25.01 -4.68 5.16
C ASN A 187 -25.49 -5.37 6.46
N ASN A 188 -24.55 -5.87 7.28
CA ASN A 188 -24.84 -6.65 8.50
C ASN A 188 -25.66 -7.93 8.26
N VAL A 189 -25.54 -8.54 7.08
CA VAL A 189 -26.23 -9.78 6.69
C VAL A 189 -25.21 -10.86 6.36
N GLU A 190 -25.36 -12.03 6.99
CA GLU A 190 -24.56 -13.22 6.69
C GLU A 190 -24.81 -13.74 5.26
N PRO A 191 -23.83 -14.39 4.61
CA PRO A 191 -22.52 -14.79 5.14
C PRO A 191 -21.46 -13.66 5.08
N ASN A 192 -20.25 -13.96 5.55
CA ASN A 192 -19.09 -13.08 5.33
C ASN A 192 -18.80 -13.00 3.83
N ARG A 193 -18.76 -11.80 3.26
CA ARG A 193 -18.55 -11.57 1.82
C ARG A 193 -17.30 -10.73 1.54
N VAL A 194 -16.68 -10.18 2.57
CA VAL A 194 -15.52 -9.29 2.43
C VAL A 194 -14.33 -9.86 3.16
N ALA A 195 -13.24 -10.11 2.44
CA ALA A 195 -11.92 -10.29 3.03
C ALA A 195 -11.22 -8.93 3.11
N LYS A 196 -10.68 -8.57 4.28
CA LYS A 196 -10.03 -7.27 4.48
C LYS A 196 -8.76 -7.38 5.29
N TRP A 197 -7.75 -6.65 4.85
CA TRP A 197 -6.47 -6.47 5.52
C TRP A 197 -6.18 -5.00 5.77
N THR A 198 -5.56 -4.70 6.90
CA THR A 198 -5.12 -3.35 7.27
C THR A 198 -3.67 -3.41 7.72
N LEU A 199 -2.83 -2.63 7.04
CA LEU A 199 -1.42 -2.43 7.35
C LEU A 199 -1.25 -1.07 8.01
N LEU A 200 -0.53 -1.04 9.13
CA LEU A 200 -0.20 0.19 9.85
C LEU A 200 1.31 0.22 10.10
N GLU A 201 1.94 1.35 9.80
CA GLU A 201 3.37 1.54 10.07
C GLU A 201 3.66 1.59 11.57
N ASN A 202 4.92 1.31 11.91
CA ASN A 202 5.48 1.62 13.20
C ASN A 202 5.45 3.15 13.41
N LYS A 203 4.67 3.64 14.38
CA LYS A 203 4.48 5.08 14.63
C LYS A 203 5.73 5.77 15.19
N THR A 204 6.56 5.02 15.92
CA THR A 204 7.81 5.53 16.47
C THR A 204 8.88 5.62 15.38
N LEU A 205 9.18 4.51 14.70
CA LEU A 205 10.24 4.47 13.68
C LEU A 205 9.86 5.12 12.35
N LYS A 206 8.56 5.20 12.03
CA LYS A 206 8.03 5.80 10.81
C LYS A 206 8.75 5.28 9.55
N THR A 207 8.93 3.97 9.51
CA THR A 207 9.59 3.25 8.40
C THR A 207 8.63 2.97 7.25
N GLY A 208 7.33 3.19 7.44
CA GLY A 208 6.30 2.88 6.48
C GLY A 208 5.82 1.44 6.60
N ILE A 209 4.79 1.12 5.84
CA ILE A 209 4.33 -0.26 5.66
C ILE A 209 5.26 -1.02 4.71
N PRO A 210 5.19 -2.36 4.67
CA PRO A 210 5.95 -3.16 3.72
C PRO A 210 5.67 -2.77 2.26
N SER A 211 6.69 -2.86 1.39
CA SER A 211 6.54 -2.60 -0.05
C SER A 211 5.75 -3.68 -0.78
N SER A 212 5.68 -4.90 -0.23
CA SER A 212 4.93 -6.01 -0.80
C SER A 212 4.19 -6.79 0.29
N LEU A 213 2.91 -7.09 0.05
CA LEU A 213 2.11 -7.99 0.87
C LEU A 213 1.43 -9.03 -0.03
N ARG A 214 1.70 -10.32 0.20
CA ARG A 214 0.96 -11.42 -0.44
C ARG A 214 -0.06 -11.96 0.54
N VAL A 215 -1.31 -12.05 0.12
CA VAL A 215 -2.42 -12.56 0.92
C VAL A 215 -3.15 -13.66 0.18
N ALA A 216 -3.79 -14.54 0.93
CA ALA A 216 -4.65 -15.59 0.41
C ALA A 216 -6.05 -15.48 1.02
N VAL A 217 -7.06 -15.83 0.24
CA VAL A 217 -8.46 -15.93 0.65
C VAL A 217 -9.06 -17.21 0.10
N LEU A 218 -9.80 -17.91 0.95
CA LEU A 218 -10.59 -19.07 0.60
C LEU A 218 -12.06 -18.68 0.58
N VAL A 219 -12.72 -18.91 -0.56
CA VAL A 219 -14.13 -18.62 -0.79
C VAL A 219 -14.89 -19.92 -0.92
N LYS A 220 -15.87 -20.13 -0.05
CA LYS A 220 -16.81 -21.26 -0.06
C LYS A 220 -18.03 -20.91 -0.91
N ARG A 221 -18.52 -21.86 -1.69
CA ARG A 221 -19.61 -21.68 -2.66
C ARG A 221 -20.56 -22.86 -2.63
N ARG A 222 -21.85 -22.60 -2.89
CA ARG A 222 -22.90 -23.64 -3.00
C ARG A 222 -23.04 -24.20 -4.41
N ASP A 223 -22.62 -23.45 -5.42
CA ASP A 223 -22.67 -23.84 -6.81
C ASP A 223 -21.35 -23.50 -7.54
N GLU A 224 -21.26 -23.92 -8.80
CA GLU A 224 -20.13 -23.65 -9.70
C GLU A 224 -20.37 -22.43 -10.60
N LYS A 225 -21.35 -21.58 -10.27
CA LYS A 225 -21.64 -20.40 -11.08
C LYS A 225 -20.53 -19.37 -11.00
N ASN A 226 -20.49 -18.51 -12.01
CA ASN A 226 -19.57 -17.39 -12.02
C ASN A 226 -19.92 -16.42 -10.91
N PHE A 227 -18.91 -15.84 -10.31
CA PHE A 227 -19.05 -14.84 -9.27
C PHE A 227 -17.96 -13.80 -9.43
N THR A 228 -18.06 -12.71 -8.66
CA THR A 228 -17.17 -11.57 -8.82
C THR A 228 -16.32 -11.35 -7.58
N CYS A 229 -15.14 -10.78 -7.80
CA CYS A 229 -14.31 -10.20 -6.76
C CYS A 229 -14.09 -8.72 -7.07
N MET A 230 -14.62 -7.85 -6.23
CA MET A 230 -14.43 -6.40 -6.30
C MET A 230 -13.27 -5.96 -5.38
N PRO A 231 -12.12 -5.57 -5.94
CA PRO A 231 -11.00 -5.08 -5.16
C PRO A 231 -11.20 -3.62 -4.74
N LYS A 232 -10.86 -3.30 -3.49
CA LYS A 232 -10.76 -1.92 -2.99
C LYS A 232 -9.45 -1.74 -2.25
N ILE A 233 -8.68 -0.72 -2.65
CA ILE A 233 -7.39 -0.38 -2.06
C ILE A 233 -7.42 1.09 -1.64
N GLU A 234 -7.14 1.33 -0.36
CA GLU A 234 -7.00 2.65 0.24
C GLU A 234 -5.58 2.77 0.81
N VAL A 235 -4.88 3.87 0.51
CA VAL A 235 -3.50 4.10 0.93
C VAL A 235 -3.38 5.49 1.55
N LYS A 236 -2.64 5.61 2.64
CA LYS A 236 -2.35 6.88 3.33
C LYS A 236 -0.84 7.14 3.34
N ALA A 237 -0.44 8.36 2.99
CA ALA A 237 0.93 8.86 3.10
C ALA A 237 1.01 9.97 4.16
N ASP A 238 2.14 10.14 4.84
CA ASP A 238 2.24 11.05 6.00
C ASP A 238 2.58 12.54 5.67
N LYS A 239 2.06 13.42 6.55
CA LYS A 239 2.17 14.89 6.80
C LYS A 239 2.55 15.86 5.67
N TRP A 240 1.54 16.31 4.91
CA TRP A 240 1.22 17.72 4.61
C TRP A 240 -0.01 17.81 3.69
N THR A 241 -0.36 16.71 3.00
CA THR A 241 -1.51 16.70 2.12
C THR A 241 -2.56 15.81 2.71
N ARG A 242 -3.72 16.41 2.94
CA ARG A 242 -5.02 15.76 3.05
C ARG A 242 -5.26 14.97 1.74
N MET A 243 -4.56 13.86 1.56
CA MET A 243 -4.75 12.88 0.48
C MET A 243 -5.97 12.00 0.81
N GLU A 244 -7.04 12.61 1.34
CA GLU A 244 -8.34 11.98 1.52
C GLU A 244 -8.94 11.51 0.18
N THR A 245 -8.27 11.76 -0.95
CA THR A 245 -8.87 11.63 -2.28
C THR A 245 -7.86 11.26 -3.38
N CYS A 246 -6.81 10.49 -3.11
CA CYS A 246 -5.99 9.99 -4.24
C CYS A 246 -6.72 8.96 -5.11
N PHE A 247 -7.85 8.40 -4.66
CA PHE A 247 -8.57 7.36 -5.41
C PHE A 247 -10.09 7.58 -5.51
N SER A 248 -10.67 8.60 -4.89
CA SER A 248 -12.14 8.80 -4.90
C SER A 248 -12.68 9.46 -6.17
N ARG A 249 -11.79 9.95 -7.06
CA ARG A 249 -12.14 10.52 -8.37
C ARG A 249 -11.86 9.58 -9.55
N VAL A 250 -11.41 8.37 -9.26
CA VAL A 250 -11.16 7.31 -10.22
C VAL A 250 -12.46 6.50 -10.26
N GLU A 251 -13.12 6.33 -11.42
CA GLU A 251 -14.17 5.33 -11.60
C GLU A 251 -13.77 3.97 -10.98
N PRO A 252 -14.72 3.14 -10.53
CA PRO A 252 -14.40 1.83 -9.98
C PRO A 252 -13.68 0.94 -11.00
N ASP A 253 -12.72 0.13 -10.55
CA ASP A 253 -12.17 -0.95 -11.37
C ASP A 253 -13.29 -1.96 -11.70
N ASP A 254 -13.26 -2.60 -12.88
CA ASP A 254 -14.21 -3.68 -13.17
C ASP A 254 -13.97 -4.82 -12.17
N ALA A 255 -15.03 -5.48 -11.72
CA ALA A 255 -14.88 -6.66 -10.88
C ALA A 255 -14.13 -7.78 -11.63
N VAL A 256 -13.29 -8.53 -10.92
CA VAL A 256 -12.67 -9.73 -11.47
C VAL A 256 -13.74 -10.81 -11.53
N ILE A 257 -14.08 -11.26 -12.73
CA ILE A 257 -15.05 -12.35 -12.92
C ILE A 257 -14.32 -13.67 -12.74
N LEU A 258 -14.72 -14.45 -11.74
CA LEU A 258 -14.19 -15.77 -11.42
C LEU A 258 -15.06 -16.81 -12.10
N GLN A 259 -14.44 -17.78 -12.78
CA GLN A 259 -15.12 -18.79 -13.57
C GLN A 259 -14.74 -20.19 -13.06
N PRO A 260 -15.52 -20.75 -12.11
CA PRO A 260 -15.23 -22.04 -11.50
C PRO A 260 -15.66 -23.20 -12.40
N THR A 261 -15.26 -23.19 -13.67
CA THR A 261 -15.64 -24.26 -14.60
C THR A 261 -14.63 -25.41 -14.55
N PRO A 262 -15.08 -26.68 -14.66
CA PRO A 262 -14.20 -27.86 -14.59
C PRO A 262 -13.09 -27.91 -15.64
N ASP A 263 -13.26 -27.22 -16.77
CA ASP A 263 -12.29 -27.12 -17.85
C ASP A 263 -11.17 -26.11 -17.58
N ARG A 264 -11.35 -25.23 -16.58
CA ARG A 264 -10.39 -24.19 -16.26
C ARG A 264 -9.30 -24.72 -15.34
N LYS A 265 -8.10 -24.85 -15.89
CA LYS A 265 -6.95 -25.39 -15.17
C LYS A 265 -6.53 -24.49 -14.00
N PRO A 266 -6.18 -25.08 -12.85
CA PRO A 266 -5.50 -24.38 -11.76
C PRO A 266 -4.24 -23.67 -12.26
N THR A 267 -3.96 -22.51 -11.68
CA THR A 267 -2.79 -21.69 -12.02
C THR A 267 -1.48 -22.28 -11.47
N ASN A 268 -1.50 -22.83 -10.25
CA ASN A 268 -0.40 -23.58 -9.62
C ASN A 268 0.98 -22.90 -9.68
N LYS A 269 1.05 -21.57 -9.55
CA LYS A 269 2.33 -20.83 -9.62
C LYS A 269 3.12 -20.91 -8.32
N LEU A 270 2.47 -20.92 -7.16
CA LEU A 270 3.18 -21.05 -5.87
C LEU A 270 3.48 -22.50 -5.53
N MET A 271 2.52 -23.38 -5.76
CA MET A 271 2.63 -24.81 -5.48
C MET A 271 1.55 -25.59 -6.24
N VAL A 272 1.63 -26.92 -6.16
CA VAL A 272 0.55 -27.81 -6.59
C VAL A 272 -0.45 -27.93 -5.44
N TYR A 273 -1.72 -27.68 -5.71
CA TYR A 273 -2.81 -27.75 -4.73
C TYR A 273 -3.60 -29.04 -4.88
N ASN A 274 -4.08 -29.60 -3.76
CA ASN A 274 -5.13 -30.61 -3.81
C ASN A 274 -6.48 -29.90 -4.04
N VAL A 275 -7.01 -29.98 -5.25
CA VAL A 275 -8.26 -29.30 -5.62
C VAL A 275 -9.48 -29.92 -4.95
N GLU A 276 -9.40 -31.14 -4.43
CA GLU A 276 -10.51 -31.82 -3.77
C GLU A 276 -10.60 -31.42 -2.28
N GLU A 277 -9.52 -30.85 -1.71
CA GLU A 277 -9.39 -30.58 -0.27
C GLU A 277 -8.86 -29.16 0.01
N LEU A 278 -9.45 -28.14 -0.62
CA LEU A 278 -9.01 -26.74 -0.43
C LEU A 278 -9.34 -26.18 0.96
N GLY A 279 -10.32 -26.77 1.66
CA GLY A 279 -10.76 -26.34 3.00
C GLY A 279 -9.73 -26.57 4.10
N SER A 280 -8.82 -27.52 3.94
CA SER A 280 -7.76 -27.83 4.92
C SER A 280 -6.50 -26.99 4.75
N LEU A 281 -6.45 -26.12 3.74
CA LEU A 281 -5.24 -25.41 3.37
C LEU A 281 -4.87 -24.31 4.38
N ASP A 282 -3.63 -24.34 4.85
CA ASP A 282 -3.07 -23.28 5.68
C ASP A 282 -2.73 -22.05 4.82
N LEU A 283 -3.64 -21.07 4.81
CA LEU A 283 -3.50 -19.83 4.04
C LEU A 283 -2.30 -18.99 4.48
N GLN A 284 -1.79 -19.15 5.71
CA GLN A 284 -0.65 -18.39 6.18
C GLN A 284 0.64 -18.80 5.45
N LYS A 285 0.76 -20.07 5.03
CA LYS A 285 1.91 -20.56 4.23
C LYS A 285 1.98 -19.95 2.82
N LEU A 286 0.86 -19.44 2.32
CA LEU A 286 0.77 -18.76 1.03
C LEU A 286 1.04 -17.27 1.13
N SER A 287 1.05 -16.73 2.35
CA SER A 287 1.28 -15.31 2.61
C SER A 287 2.76 -14.95 2.57
N ASP A 288 3.05 -13.67 2.34
CA ASP A 288 4.42 -13.15 2.35
C ASP A 288 4.44 -11.65 2.64
N VAL A 289 5.50 -11.18 3.29
CA VAL A 289 5.70 -9.77 3.65
C VAL A 289 7.11 -9.36 3.26
N THR A 290 7.23 -8.39 2.36
CA THR A 290 8.52 -7.82 1.98
C THR A 290 8.55 -6.33 2.32
N PHE A 291 9.47 -5.91 3.21
CA PHE A 291 9.68 -4.50 3.51
C PHE A 291 10.45 -3.79 2.41
N THR A 292 11.67 -4.25 2.12
CA THR A 292 12.54 -3.73 1.07
C THR A 292 13.45 -4.86 0.60
N THR A 293 13.65 -4.98 -0.70
CA THR A 293 14.64 -5.90 -1.28
C THR A 293 15.96 -5.17 -1.42
N MET A 294 17.02 -5.66 -0.76
CA MET A 294 18.37 -5.11 -0.88
C MET A 294 19.16 -5.86 -1.95
N ILE A 295 19.80 -5.14 -2.87
CA ILE A 295 20.74 -5.71 -3.84
C ILE A 295 22.15 -5.48 -3.31
N THR A 296 22.87 -6.55 -2.97
CA THR A 296 24.19 -6.46 -2.34
C THR A 296 25.36 -6.39 -3.33
N ASP A 297 25.17 -6.80 -4.59
CA ASP A 297 26.27 -7.01 -5.56
C ASP A 297 26.29 -5.97 -6.70
N GLY A 298 25.99 -4.71 -6.40
CA GLY A 298 25.85 -3.63 -7.39
C GLY A 298 27.15 -3.03 -7.95
N ILE A 299 28.33 -3.44 -7.49
CA ILE A 299 29.61 -2.85 -7.91
C ILE A 299 30.37 -3.84 -8.79
N LYS A 300 30.25 -3.69 -10.12
CA LYS A 300 31.24 -4.26 -11.05
C LYS A 300 32.45 -3.32 -11.10
N SER A 301 33.51 -3.66 -10.37
CA SER A 301 34.81 -3.00 -10.56
C SER A 301 35.37 -3.40 -11.92
N HIS A 302 35.39 -2.48 -12.88
CA HIS A 302 36.23 -2.61 -14.07
C HIS A 302 37.69 -2.52 -13.63
N GLN A 303 38.35 -3.65 -13.44
CA GLN A 303 39.80 -3.69 -13.46
C GLN A 303 40.24 -3.47 -14.92
N GLN A 304 40.83 -2.32 -15.19
CA GLN A 304 41.64 -2.13 -16.40
C GLN A 304 42.86 -3.05 -16.28
N GLN A 305 42.92 -4.08 -17.14
CA GLN A 305 44.13 -4.85 -17.36
C GLN A 305 45.15 -3.96 -18.07
N THR A 306 46.35 -3.96 -17.51
CA THR A 306 47.54 -3.21 -17.92
C THR A 306 48.20 -3.82 -19.15
#